data_AF-A0A848TFR7-F1
#
_entry.id   AF-A0A848TFR7-F1
#
_cell.length_a   1.000
_cell.length_b   1.000
_cell.length_c   1.000
_cell.angle_alpha   90.00
_cell.angle_beta   90.00
_cell.angle_gamma   90.00
#
_symmetry.space_group_name_H-M   'P 1'
#
loop_
_entity.id
_entity.type
_entity.pdbx_description
1 polymer ?
#
loop_
_entity_poly.entity_id
_entity_poly.type
_entity_poly.pdbx_seq_one_letter_code
_entity_poly.pdbx_strand_id
1 'polypeptide(L)'
;MSSYPTYPVLTDSLSDRIVALTGFQRTSQISRASRLAWEAGDQRPMMAEVETRRREILQGVIGEIRDEWRPIRDALKRAGKTPGHAADIGCGTAINDVFLWQDFRPHLTLIDIEETPEQYHMFADTGAGYASLAAARRLLEENGVPPGGITTINPVNEPGATDRIAPDLAISLLSCGFHYPIDDYLDLFLGTLDRGGAVVLDLRNRYRARGSAALDALFGAGTPDVIAEAGRHQRILLTRT
;
A
#
# COMPACT_ATOMS: atom_id res chain seq x y z
N MET A 1 21.17 3.74 20.64
CA MET A 1 20.28 4.49 19.72
C MET A 1 20.97 4.54 18.37
N SER A 2 20.55 3.70 17.42
CA SER A 2 21.12 3.75 16.06
C SER A 2 20.52 4.97 15.36
N SER A 3 21.35 5.96 15.03
CA SER A 3 20.96 7.13 14.24
C SER A 3 20.75 6.68 12.80
N TYR A 4 19.53 6.23 12.49
CA TYR A 4 19.15 5.96 11.11
C TYR A 4 19.16 7.26 10.32
N PRO A 5 19.75 7.30 9.11
CA PRO A 5 19.52 8.41 8.21
C PRO A 5 18.05 8.37 7.80
N THR A 6 17.22 9.15 8.48
CA THR A 6 15.85 9.43 8.04
C THR A 6 16.00 10.37 6.84
N TYR A 7 16.07 9.81 5.64
CA TYR A 7 15.94 10.62 4.44
C TYR A 7 14.52 11.21 4.44
N PRO A 8 14.37 12.52 4.28
CA PRO A 8 13.05 13.12 4.17
C PRO A 8 12.33 12.53 2.95
N VAL A 9 11.02 12.31 3.06
CA VAL A 9 10.18 12.01 1.90
C VAL A 9 9.93 13.33 1.17
N LEU A 10 10.45 13.44 -0.05
CA LEU A 10 10.19 14.57 -0.94
C LEU A 10 8.80 14.42 -1.56
N THR A 11 8.08 15.52 -1.73
CA THR A 11 6.65 15.51 -2.15
C THR A 11 6.31 16.67 -3.10
N ASP A 12 7.32 17.33 -3.67
CA ASP A 12 7.13 18.48 -4.55
C ASP A 12 6.49 18.08 -5.88
N SER A 13 6.64 16.82 -6.31
CA SER A 13 6.00 16.28 -7.51
C SER A 13 4.49 16.04 -7.37
N LEU A 14 3.93 16.08 -6.16
CA LEU A 14 2.52 15.81 -5.92
C LEU A 14 1.69 17.06 -6.25
N SER A 15 0.77 17.01 -7.22
CA SER A 15 -0.18 18.12 -7.41
C SER A 15 -1.17 18.23 -6.25
N ASP A 16 -1.88 19.36 -6.12
CA ASP A 16 -2.91 19.52 -5.07
C ASP A 16 -4.02 18.47 -5.18
N ARG A 17 -4.38 18.06 -6.41
CA ARG A 17 -5.32 16.94 -6.64
C ARG A 17 -4.79 15.64 -6.04
N ILE A 18 -3.49 15.36 -6.20
CA ILE A 18 -2.90 14.15 -5.62
C ILE A 18 -2.86 14.25 -4.10
N VAL A 19 -2.51 15.41 -3.53
CA VAL A 19 -2.56 15.60 -2.08
C VAL A 19 -3.97 15.42 -1.52
N ALA A 20 -5.00 15.88 -2.24
CA ALA A 20 -6.39 15.65 -1.89
C ALA A 20 -6.72 14.14 -1.86
N LEU A 21 -6.31 13.38 -2.89
CA LEU A 21 -6.45 11.92 -2.91
C LEU A 21 -5.69 11.24 -1.77
N THR A 22 -4.44 11.65 -1.51
CA THR A 22 -3.64 11.13 -0.40
C THR A 22 -4.30 11.40 0.95
N GLY A 23 -4.85 12.61 1.16
CA GLY A 23 -5.62 12.94 2.34
C GLY A 23 -6.90 12.11 2.45
N PHE A 24 -7.56 11.81 1.33
CA PHE A 24 -8.73 10.92 1.30
C PHE A 24 -8.38 9.46 1.63
N GLN A 25 -7.22 8.98 1.17
CA GLN A 25 -6.66 7.67 1.57
C GLN A 25 -6.34 7.63 3.08
N ARG A 26 -6.03 8.78 3.69
CA ARG A 26 -5.63 8.94 5.10
C ARG A 26 -6.54 9.93 5.82
N THR A 27 -7.79 9.56 5.96
CA THR A 27 -8.88 10.44 6.43
C THR A 27 -8.66 11.12 7.80
N SER A 28 -7.73 10.65 8.62
CA SER A 28 -7.29 11.32 9.87
C SER A 28 -6.60 12.66 9.61
N GLN A 29 -6.08 12.88 8.41
CA GLN A 29 -5.30 14.05 8.04
C GLN A 29 -6.12 15.18 7.39
N ILE A 30 -7.41 14.93 7.16
CA ILE A 30 -8.35 15.88 6.54
C ILE A 30 -9.56 16.09 7.45
N SER A 31 -10.27 17.19 7.26
CA SER A 31 -11.48 17.45 8.01
C SER A 31 -12.60 16.47 7.65
N ARG A 32 -13.46 16.16 8.63
CA ARG A 32 -14.68 15.37 8.39
C ARG A 32 -15.58 16.01 7.33
N ALA A 33 -15.61 17.34 7.26
CA ALA A 33 -16.40 18.09 6.29
C ALA A 33 -15.89 17.83 4.86
N SER A 34 -14.58 17.96 4.63
CA SER A 34 -13.97 17.69 3.31
C SER A 34 -14.12 16.24 2.88
N ARG A 35 -13.95 15.28 3.81
CA ARG A 35 -14.20 13.85 3.51
C ARG A 35 -15.64 13.62 3.04
N LEU A 36 -16.63 14.11 3.80
CA LEU A 36 -18.05 13.92 3.47
C LEU A 36 -18.44 14.60 2.15
N ALA A 37 -17.90 15.80 1.88
CA ALA A 37 -18.14 16.49 0.63
C ALA A 37 -17.55 15.73 -0.57
N TRP A 38 -16.32 15.21 -0.42
CA TRP A 38 -15.68 14.39 -1.43
C TRP A 38 -16.49 13.12 -1.74
N GLU A 39 -16.95 12.40 -0.71
CA GLU A 39 -17.84 11.23 -0.85
C GLU A 39 -19.15 11.57 -1.56
N ALA A 40 -19.62 12.82 -1.46
CA ALA A 40 -20.80 13.32 -2.16
C ALA A 40 -20.50 13.86 -3.57
N GLY A 41 -19.25 13.75 -4.05
CA GLY A 41 -18.81 14.24 -5.36
C GLY A 41 -18.44 15.72 -5.41
N ASP A 42 -18.47 16.44 -4.29
CA ASP A 42 -18.05 17.84 -4.21
C ASP A 42 -16.58 17.95 -3.76
N GLN A 43 -15.69 18.17 -4.72
CA GLN A 43 -14.26 18.29 -4.47
C GLN A 43 -13.85 19.64 -3.88
N ARG A 44 -14.69 20.68 -3.95
CA ARG A 44 -14.30 22.06 -3.60
C ARG A 44 -13.82 22.20 -2.14
N PRO A 45 -14.48 21.62 -1.13
CA PRO A 45 -14.03 21.73 0.25
C PRO A 45 -12.66 21.09 0.47
N MET A 46 -12.42 19.93 -0.14
CA MET A 46 -11.11 19.27 -0.09
C MET A 46 -10.02 20.11 -0.73
N MET A 47 -10.29 20.67 -1.92
CA MET A 47 -9.30 21.49 -2.62
C MET A 47 -8.94 22.76 -1.84
N ALA A 48 -9.92 23.43 -1.23
CA ALA A 48 -9.68 24.58 -0.37
C ALA A 48 -8.89 24.22 0.90
N GLU A 49 -9.17 23.04 1.47
CA GLU A 49 -8.41 22.51 2.61
C GLU A 49 -6.96 22.21 2.23
N VAL A 50 -6.71 21.58 1.07
CA VAL A 50 -5.36 21.35 0.55
C VAL A 50 -4.63 22.67 0.33
N GLU A 51 -5.24 23.66 -0.32
CA GLU A 51 -4.63 24.97 -0.55
C GLU A 51 -4.09 25.61 0.75
N THR A 52 -4.84 25.44 1.84
CA THR A 52 -4.48 26.03 3.15
C THR A 52 -3.53 25.15 3.97
N ARG A 53 -3.72 23.82 3.94
CA ARG A 53 -3.11 22.86 4.87
C ARG A 53 -2.21 21.82 4.20
N ARG A 54 -1.86 21.99 2.92
CA ARG A 54 -1.06 21.04 2.11
C ARG A 54 0.09 20.41 2.88
N ARG A 55 0.94 21.25 3.49
CA ARG A 55 2.13 20.79 4.24
C ARG A 55 1.75 19.96 5.45
N GLU A 56 0.75 20.39 6.21
CA GLU A 56 0.28 19.70 7.42
C GLU A 56 -0.28 18.31 7.06
N ILE A 57 -1.13 18.24 6.03
CA ILE A 57 -1.69 16.99 5.50
C ILE A 57 -0.56 16.03 5.13
N LEU A 58 0.39 16.48 4.30
CA LEU A 58 1.49 15.63 3.85
C LEU A 58 2.39 15.18 5.01
N GLN A 59 2.75 16.07 5.93
CA GLN A 59 3.57 15.73 7.08
C GLN A 59 2.89 14.72 8.00
N GLY A 60 1.58 14.87 8.21
CA GLY A 60 0.78 13.92 8.99
C GLY A 60 0.69 12.55 8.32
N VAL A 61 0.41 12.50 7.01
CA VAL A 61 0.41 11.26 6.22
C VAL A 61 1.75 10.55 6.28
N ILE A 62 2.85 11.27 6.03
CA ILE A 62 4.21 10.71 6.09
C ILE A 62 4.50 10.20 7.51
N GLY A 63 4.05 10.91 8.53
CA GLY A 63 4.17 10.51 9.93
C GLY A 63 3.51 9.17 10.20
N GLU A 64 2.22 9.04 9.87
CA GLU A 64 1.43 7.81 10.04
C GLU A 64 2.04 6.63 9.26
N ILE A 65 2.33 6.82 7.97
CA ILE A 65 2.87 5.74 7.13
C ILE A 65 4.24 5.29 7.64
N ARG A 66 5.06 6.21 8.15
CA ARG A 66 6.36 5.87 8.75
C ARG A 66 6.19 5.06 10.03
N ASP A 67 5.21 5.39 10.87
CA ASP A 67 4.86 4.59 12.06
C ASP A 67 4.37 3.20 11.68
N GLU A 68 3.55 3.09 10.65
CA GLU A 68 3.06 1.84 10.08
C GLU A 68 4.19 1.00 9.44
N TRP A 69 5.19 1.64 8.83
CA TRP A 69 6.29 0.96 8.15
C TRP A 69 7.31 0.32 9.09
N ARG A 70 7.63 0.99 10.21
CA ARG A 70 8.62 0.50 11.21
C ARG A 70 8.46 -0.98 11.58
N PRO A 71 7.28 -1.46 12.03
CA PRO A 71 7.10 -2.87 12.39
C PRO A 71 7.28 -3.81 11.20
N ILE A 72 6.91 -3.41 9.98
CA ILE A 72 7.10 -4.19 8.75
C ILE A 72 8.59 -4.39 8.48
N ARG A 73 9.35 -3.29 8.44
CA ARG A 73 10.80 -3.31 8.26
C ARG A 73 11.48 -4.20 9.29
N ASP A 74 11.12 -4.04 10.56
CA ASP A 74 11.73 -4.80 11.65
C ASP A 74 11.39 -6.29 11.54
N ALA A 75 10.16 -6.64 11.16
CA ALA A 75 9.75 -8.01 10.94
C ALA A 75 10.48 -8.67 9.75
N LEU A 76 10.58 -7.98 8.62
CA LEU A 76 11.34 -8.44 7.46
C LEU A 76 12.81 -8.71 7.83
N LYS A 77 13.45 -7.77 8.54
CA LYS A 77 14.84 -7.93 9.01
C LYS A 77 14.98 -9.09 10.00
N ARG A 78 14.06 -9.24 10.96
CA ARG A 78 14.05 -10.38 11.90
C ARG A 78 13.89 -11.72 11.18
N ALA A 79 13.10 -11.77 10.12
CA ALA A 79 12.92 -12.94 9.28
C ALA A 79 14.05 -13.16 8.26
N GLY A 80 15.13 -12.36 8.32
CA GLY A 80 16.27 -12.45 7.41
C GLY A 80 15.94 -12.11 5.96
N LYS A 81 14.89 -11.31 5.72
CA LYS A 81 14.45 -10.92 4.38
C LYS A 81 15.08 -9.59 3.95
N THR A 82 15.62 -9.58 2.73
CA THR A 82 16.12 -8.39 2.03
C THR A 82 15.55 -8.41 0.62
N PRO A 83 14.34 -7.86 0.41
CA PRO A 83 13.65 -7.93 -0.87
C PRO A 83 14.48 -7.31 -2.00
N GLY A 84 14.64 -8.05 -3.11
CA GLY A 84 15.21 -7.55 -4.36
C GLY A 84 14.14 -7.09 -5.35
N HIS A 85 12.92 -7.61 -5.24
CA HIS A 85 11.77 -7.20 -6.07
C HIS A 85 10.49 -7.24 -5.23
N ALA A 86 9.92 -6.06 -4.97
CA ALA A 86 8.68 -5.91 -4.24
C ALA A 86 7.51 -5.55 -5.17
N ALA A 87 6.36 -6.20 -4.96
CA ALA A 87 5.09 -5.81 -5.56
C ALA A 87 4.15 -5.25 -4.48
N ASP A 88 3.71 -4.00 -4.64
CA ASP A 88 2.75 -3.34 -3.75
C ASP A 88 1.37 -3.25 -4.40
N ILE A 89 0.37 -3.85 -3.75
CA ILE A 89 -1.00 -3.99 -4.25
C ILE A 89 -1.90 -2.95 -3.58
N GLY A 90 -2.47 -2.07 -4.39
CA GLY A 90 -3.14 -0.84 -3.97
C GLY A 90 -2.15 0.15 -3.37
N CYS A 91 -1.10 0.46 -4.11
CA CYS A 91 0.01 1.30 -3.65
C CYS A 91 -0.42 2.75 -3.32
N GLY A 92 -1.60 3.20 -3.77
CA GLY A 92 -2.07 4.55 -3.51
C GLY A 92 -1.10 5.59 -4.04
N THR A 93 -0.56 6.42 -3.14
CA THR A 93 0.45 7.46 -3.50
C THR A 93 1.90 6.94 -3.43
N ALA A 94 2.14 5.69 -3.02
CA ALA A 94 3.46 5.06 -2.88
C ALA A 94 4.41 5.68 -1.83
N ILE A 95 3.88 6.38 -0.82
CA ILE A 95 4.70 6.93 0.28
C ILE A 95 5.33 5.80 1.11
N ASN A 96 4.64 4.68 1.31
CA ASN A 96 5.19 3.48 1.94
C ASN A 96 6.36 2.91 1.14
N ASP A 97 6.26 2.90 -0.19
CA ASP A 97 7.29 2.39 -1.09
C ASP A 97 8.57 3.24 -1.05
N VAL A 98 8.47 4.54 -0.75
CA VAL A 98 9.65 5.36 -0.47
C VAL A 98 10.44 4.81 0.71
N PHE A 99 9.77 4.42 1.80
CA PHE A 99 10.45 3.83 2.96
C PHE A 99 11.01 2.44 2.66
N LEU A 100 10.26 1.62 1.92
CA LEU A 100 10.72 0.32 1.44
C LEU A 100 11.99 0.45 0.58
N TRP A 101 12.01 1.40 -0.35
CA TRP A 101 13.18 1.73 -1.16
C TRP A 101 14.36 2.18 -0.31
N GLN A 102 14.14 3.08 0.64
CA GLN A 102 15.20 3.58 1.51
C GLN A 102 15.86 2.47 2.33
N ASP A 103 15.08 1.49 2.82
CA ASP A 103 15.58 0.41 3.66
C ASP A 103 16.21 -0.76 2.89
N PHE A 104 15.69 -1.10 1.70
CA PHE A 104 16.04 -2.35 1.01
C PHE A 104 16.44 -2.19 -0.46
N ARG A 105 16.14 -1.05 -1.10
CA ARG A 105 16.44 -0.77 -2.51
C ARG A 105 15.94 -1.82 -3.53
N PRO A 106 14.71 -2.36 -3.42
CA PRO A 106 14.22 -3.35 -4.39
C PRO A 106 13.83 -2.69 -5.71
N HIS A 107 13.70 -3.50 -6.76
CA HIS A 107 12.81 -3.16 -7.88
C HIS A 107 11.37 -3.07 -7.35
N LEU A 108 10.63 -2.03 -7.73
CA LEU A 108 9.27 -1.78 -7.27
C LEU A 108 8.27 -2.04 -8.40
N THR A 109 7.28 -2.90 -8.14
CA THR A 109 6.09 -3.03 -8.97
C THR A 109 4.89 -2.46 -8.23
N LEU A 110 4.36 -1.36 -8.71
CA LEU A 110 3.17 -0.70 -8.18
C LEU A 110 1.94 -1.22 -8.90
N ILE A 111 0.98 -1.77 -8.17
CA ILE A 111 -0.25 -2.35 -8.72
C ILE A 111 -1.43 -1.56 -8.16
N ASP A 112 -2.24 -0.92 -9.00
CA ASP A 112 -3.44 -0.19 -8.56
C ASP A 112 -4.45 -0.09 -9.71
N ILE A 113 -5.74 -0.03 -9.38
CA ILE A 113 -6.82 0.16 -10.37
C ILE A 113 -7.06 1.66 -10.68
N GLU A 114 -6.39 2.56 -9.96
CA GLU A 114 -6.35 4.02 -10.09
C GLU A 114 -7.66 4.73 -9.75
N GLU A 115 -8.67 4.70 -10.63
CA GLU A 115 -9.92 5.43 -10.40
C GLU A 115 -11.11 4.55 -10.80
N THR A 116 -12.06 4.38 -9.87
CA THR A 116 -13.35 3.73 -10.13
C THR A 116 -14.51 4.68 -9.88
N PRO A 117 -15.64 4.54 -10.60
CA PRO A 117 -16.84 5.34 -10.34
C PRO A 117 -17.38 5.14 -8.92
N GLU A 118 -17.38 3.90 -8.42
CA GLU A 118 -17.72 3.61 -7.05
C GLU A 118 -16.55 3.91 -6.12
N GLN A 119 -16.83 4.73 -5.11
CA GLN A 119 -15.91 5.12 -4.07
C GLN A 119 -16.43 4.62 -2.71
N TYR A 120 -15.94 3.47 -2.23
CA TYR A 120 -16.25 2.93 -0.89
C TYR A 120 -15.02 2.78 0.02
N HIS A 121 -15.22 2.98 1.32
CA HIS A 121 -14.25 2.68 2.39
C HIS A 121 -14.59 1.39 3.16
N MET A 122 -15.67 0.71 2.79
CA MET A 122 -16.10 -0.54 3.43
C MET A 122 -15.49 -1.74 2.72
N PHE A 123 -15.69 -2.94 3.28
CA PHE A 123 -15.33 -4.18 2.60
C PHE A 123 -16.35 -4.43 1.49
N ALA A 124 -15.88 -4.75 0.29
CA ALA A 124 -16.69 -5.07 -0.88
C ALA A 124 -16.09 -6.27 -1.62
N ASP A 125 -16.81 -6.78 -2.62
CA ASP A 125 -16.36 -7.91 -3.42
C ASP A 125 -15.24 -7.53 -4.41
N THR A 126 -15.14 -6.25 -4.78
CA THR A 126 -14.11 -5.68 -5.67
C THR A 126 -13.37 -4.52 -5.01
N GLY A 127 -12.22 -4.10 -5.54
CA GLY A 127 -11.52 -2.88 -5.12
C GLY A 127 -12.14 -1.58 -5.65
N ALA A 128 -11.89 -0.46 -4.97
CA ALA A 128 -12.19 0.89 -5.44
C ALA A 128 -10.90 1.72 -5.57
N GLY A 129 -10.76 2.47 -6.66
CA GLY A 129 -9.56 3.24 -7.01
C GLY A 129 -9.65 4.70 -6.59
N TYR A 130 -8.58 5.19 -5.94
CA TYR A 130 -8.38 6.61 -5.60
C TYR A 130 -6.91 7.02 -5.72
N ALA A 131 -6.22 6.51 -6.72
CA ALA A 131 -4.79 6.62 -6.89
C ALA A 131 -4.44 7.09 -8.31
N SER A 132 -3.16 7.40 -8.51
CA SER A 132 -2.60 7.62 -9.83
C SER A 132 -1.24 6.96 -9.86
N LEU A 133 -1.10 5.89 -10.65
CA LEU A 133 0.17 5.17 -10.81
C LEU A 133 1.25 6.10 -11.38
N ALA A 134 0.86 7.01 -12.27
CA ALA A 134 1.76 8.04 -12.78
C ALA A 134 2.26 8.99 -11.69
N ALA A 135 1.42 9.38 -10.73
CA ALA A 135 1.84 10.23 -9.61
C ALA A 135 2.70 9.46 -8.59
N ALA A 136 2.31 8.23 -8.27
CA ALA A 136 3.08 7.33 -7.40
C ALA A 136 4.49 7.08 -7.95
N ARG A 137 4.60 6.79 -9.26
CA ARG A 137 5.88 6.68 -9.95
C ARG A 137 6.73 7.95 -9.83
N ARG A 138 6.14 9.13 -10.10
CA ARG A 138 6.87 10.40 -10.00
C ARG A 138 7.37 10.68 -8.58
N LEU A 139 6.59 10.35 -7.56
CA LEU A 139 7.02 10.46 -6.16
C LEU A 139 8.26 9.60 -5.89
N LEU A 140 8.27 8.36 -6.38
CA LEU A 140 9.42 7.47 -6.20
C LEU A 140 10.67 7.97 -6.93
N GLU A 141 10.52 8.43 -8.18
CA GLU A 141 11.62 9.02 -8.95
C GLU A 141 12.18 10.27 -8.24
N GLU A 142 11.31 11.13 -7.70
CA GLU A 142 11.70 12.30 -6.89
C GLU A 142 12.50 11.87 -5.63
N ASN A 143 12.15 10.74 -5.02
CA ASN A 143 12.83 10.18 -3.86
C ASN A 143 14.04 9.28 -4.21
N GLY A 144 14.51 9.34 -5.46
CA GLY A 144 15.77 8.72 -5.89
C GLY A 144 15.67 7.26 -6.27
N VAL A 145 14.47 6.74 -6.54
CA VAL A 145 14.31 5.45 -7.23
C VAL A 145 14.68 5.64 -8.71
N PRO A 146 15.56 4.82 -9.30
CA PRO A 146 15.86 4.93 -10.72
C PRO A 146 14.61 4.61 -11.56
N PRO A 147 14.34 5.34 -12.66
CA PRO A 147 13.16 5.09 -13.50
C PRO A 147 13.03 3.64 -14.02
N GLY A 148 14.16 2.94 -14.22
CA GLY A 148 14.19 1.53 -14.62
C GLY A 148 13.91 0.54 -13.48
N GLY A 149 13.92 1.01 -12.22
CA GLY A 149 13.59 0.22 -11.02
C GLY A 149 12.12 0.31 -10.61
N ILE A 150 11.26 0.89 -11.45
CA ILE A 150 9.82 1.05 -11.20
C ILE A 150 9.02 0.45 -12.37
N THR A 151 8.09 -0.42 -12.04
CA THR A 151 7.05 -0.92 -12.94
C THR A 151 5.69 -0.54 -12.37
N THR A 152 4.76 -0.13 -13.22
CA THR A 152 3.38 0.15 -12.85
C THR A 152 2.48 -0.82 -13.60
N ILE A 153 1.48 -1.39 -12.92
CA ILE A 153 0.50 -2.29 -13.51
C ILE A 153 -0.88 -1.80 -13.09
N ASN A 154 -1.74 -1.53 -14.06
CA ASN A 154 -3.16 -1.40 -13.81
C ASN A 154 -3.86 -2.68 -14.28
N PRO A 155 -4.28 -3.59 -13.39
CA PRO A 155 -4.78 -4.92 -13.78
C PRO A 155 -6.11 -4.87 -14.54
N VAL A 156 -6.86 -3.76 -14.46
CA VAL A 156 -8.07 -3.54 -15.26
C VAL A 156 -7.69 -3.23 -16.71
N ASN A 157 -6.65 -2.42 -16.92
CA ASN A 157 -6.19 -2.03 -18.25
C ASN A 157 -5.23 -3.06 -18.88
N GLU A 158 -4.56 -3.85 -18.05
CA GLU A 158 -3.55 -4.83 -18.43
C GLU A 158 -3.84 -6.22 -17.81
N PRO A 159 -4.93 -6.91 -18.24
CA PRO A 159 -5.27 -8.22 -17.68
C PRO A 159 -4.12 -9.23 -17.80
N GLY A 160 -3.84 -9.95 -16.70
CA GLY A 160 -2.77 -10.95 -16.61
C GLY A 160 -1.34 -10.37 -16.57
N ALA A 161 -1.17 -9.05 -16.43
CA ALA A 161 0.16 -8.46 -16.24
C ALA A 161 0.81 -8.88 -14.91
N THR A 162 0.01 -9.12 -13.88
CA THR A 162 0.45 -9.64 -12.57
C THR A 162 1.02 -11.05 -12.65
N ASP A 163 0.63 -11.85 -13.66
CA ASP A 163 1.12 -13.22 -13.83
C ASP A 163 2.55 -13.25 -14.40
N ARG A 164 3.05 -12.10 -14.87
CA ARG A 164 4.36 -11.95 -15.52
C ARG A 164 5.44 -11.47 -14.56
N ILE A 165 5.09 -11.17 -13.31
CA ILE A 165 6.04 -10.73 -12.29
C ILE A 165 6.31 -11.87 -11.28
N ALA A 166 7.49 -11.85 -10.69
CA ALA A 166 7.91 -12.86 -9.72
C ALA A 166 8.59 -12.20 -8.50
N PRO A 167 7.88 -11.36 -7.73
CA PRO A 167 8.46 -10.64 -6.62
C PRO A 167 8.87 -11.59 -5.48
N ASP A 168 9.89 -11.19 -4.73
CA ASP A 168 10.31 -11.84 -3.48
C ASP A 168 9.71 -11.15 -2.23
N LEU A 169 9.01 -10.04 -2.42
CA LEU A 169 8.08 -9.45 -1.47
C LEU A 169 6.76 -9.08 -2.16
N ALA A 170 5.63 -9.61 -1.70
CA ALA A 170 4.32 -9.08 -2.05
C ALA A 170 3.72 -8.38 -0.83
N ILE A 171 3.29 -7.14 -1.00
CA ILE A 171 2.76 -6.32 0.09
C ILE A 171 1.41 -5.72 -0.31
N SER A 172 0.48 -5.67 0.64
CA SER A 172 -0.81 -5.01 0.50
C SER A 172 -1.21 -4.40 1.84
N LEU A 173 -1.12 -3.08 1.93
CA LEU A 173 -1.45 -2.33 3.14
C LEU A 173 -2.80 -1.61 2.96
N LEU A 174 -3.72 -1.85 3.88
CA LEU A 174 -5.09 -1.33 3.84
C LEU A 174 -5.78 -1.45 2.47
N SER A 175 -5.47 -2.50 1.69
CA SER A 175 -5.95 -2.71 0.31
C SER A 175 -6.52 -4.13 0.15
N CYS A 176 -5.91 -5.01 -0.64
CA CYS A 176 -6.21 -6.44 -0.77
C CYS A 176 -6.09 -7.13 0.60
N GLY A 177 -7.15 -7.82 1.03
CA GLY A 177 -7.32 -8.38 2.38
C GLY A 177 -8.00 -7.45 3.39
N PHE A 178 -8.09 -6.15 3.09
CA PHE A 178 -8.74 -5.14 3.95
C PHE A 178 -10.03 -4.56 3.34
N HIS A 179 -9.97 -4.11 2.10
CA HIS A 179 -11.11 -3.57 1.35
C HIS A 179 -11.81 -4.62 0.49
N TYR A 180 -11.07 -5.62 0.02
CA TYR A 180 -11.59 -6.71 -0.81
C TYR A 180 -10.85 -8.02 -0.51
N PRO A 181 -11.37 -9.18 -0.93
CA PRO A 181 -10.74 -10.49 -0.69
C PRO A 181 -9.34 -10.62 -1.31
N ILE A 182 -8.58 -11.62 -0.87
CA ILE A 182 -7.22 -11.86 -1.40
C ILE A 182 -7.21 -12.68 -2.69
N ASP A 183 -8.37 -13.16 -3.11
CA ASP A 183 -8.57 -14.13 -4.18
C ASP A 183 -7.92 -13.67 -5.50
N ASP A 184 -8.10 -12.40 -5.87
CA ASP A 184 -7.55 -11.81 -7.11
C ASP A 184 -6.01 -11.83 -7.19
N TYR A 185 -5.33 -11.98 -6.05
CA TYR A 185 -3.87 -11.96 -5.94
C TYR A 185 -3.30 -13.22 -5.29
N LEU A 186 -4.11 -14.26 -5.08
CA LEU A 186 -3.71 -15.46 -4.36
C LEU A 186 -2.50 -16.13 -5.03
N ASP A 187 -2.53 -16.30 -6.35
CA ASP A 187 -1.45 -16.95 -7.10
C ASP A 187 -0.12 -16.18 -6.99
N LEU A 188 -0.19 -14.84 -6.99
CA LEU A 188 0.98 -13.99 -6.76
C LEU A 188 1.55 -14.22 -5.35
N PHE A 189 0.69 -14.24 -4.31
CA PHE A 189 1.11 -14.49 -2.93
C PHE A 189 1.72 -15.87 -2.74
N LEU A 190 1.07 -16.92 -3.25
CA LEU A 190 1.57 -18.30 -3.19
C LEU A 190 2.91 -18.42 -3.92
N GLY A 191 3.00 -17.88 -5.13
CA GLY A 191 4.25 -17.86 -5.89
C GLY A 191 5.38 -17.15 -5.17
N THR A 192 5.11 -16.03 -4.49
CA THR A 192 6.11 -15.32 -3.68
C THR A 192 6.60 -16.19 -2.51
N LEU A 193 5.71 -16.86 -1.80
CA LEU A 193 6.10 -17.79 -0.72
C LEU A 193 6.86 -19.01 -1.24
N ASP A 194 6.47 -19.56 -2.38
CA ASP A 194 7.13 -20.70 -3.02
C ASP A 194 8.59 -20.43 -3.38
N ARG A 195 8.91 -19.18 -3.75
CA ARG A 195 10.28 -18.73 -4.03
C ARG A 195 11.08 -18.40 -2.76
N GLY A 196 10.52 -18.64 -1.57
CA GLY A 196 11.14 -18.28 -0.29
C GLY A 196 11.06 -16.80 0.04
N GLY A 197 10.21 -16.05 -0.66
CA GLY A 197 9.94 -14.64 -0.39
C GLY A 197 9.10 -14.41 0.88
N ALA A 198 8.51 -13.22 0.96
CA ALA A 198 7.63 -12.82 2.05
C ALA A 198 6.34 -12.18 1.53
N VAL A 199 5.25 -12.36 2.27
CA VAL A 199 3.96 -11.71 1.99
C VAL A 199 3.57 -10.87 3.21
N VAL A 200 3.24 -9.59 3.01
CA VAL A 200 2.79 -8.68 4.08
C VAL A 200 1.39 -8.18 3.76
N LEU A 201 0.42 -8.45 4.65
CA LEU A 201 -0.98 -8.10 4.43
C LEU A 201 -1.58 -7.39 5.64
N ASP A 202 -2.40 -6.39 5.41
CA ASP A 202 -3.42 -5.97 6.37
C ASP A 202 -4.70 -6.78 6.14
N LEU A 203 -5.04 -7.66 7.09
CA LEU A 203 -6.28 -8.44 7.05
C LEU A 203 -7.34 -7.83 7.95
N ARG A 204 -8.48 -7.46 7.36
CA ARG A 204 -9.64 -6.97 8.15
C ARG A 204 -10.12 -8.07 9.09
N ASN A 205 -10.29 -7.74 10.37
CA ASN A 205 -10.60 -8.73 11.42
C ASN A 205 -11.84 -9.58 11.08
N ARG A 206 -12.87 -8.96 10.50
CA ARG A 206 -14.11 -9.64 10.09
C ARG A 206 -13.89 -10.59 8.91
N TYR A 207 -13.05 -10.21 7.95
CA TYR A 207 -12.71 -11.06 6.80
C TYR A 207 -11.90 -12.28 7.27
N ARG A 208 -10.87 -12.04 8.09
CA ARG A 208 -10.07 -13.12 8.72
C ARG A 208 -10.93 -14.08 9.53
N ALA A 209 -11.83 -13.58 10.37
CA ALA A 209 -12.69 -14.41 11.21
C ALA A 209 -13.70 -15.25 10.40
N ARG A 210 -14.16 -14.74 9.25
CA ARG A 210 -15.04 -15.49 8.35
C ARG A 210 -14.31 -16.65 7.67
N GLY A 211 -13.04 -16.44 7.33
CA GLY A 211 -12.25 -17.36 6.52
C GLY A 211 -12.66 -17.35 5.04
N SER A 212 -11.80 -17.93 4.21
CA SER A 212 -12.03 -18.23 2.80
C SER A 212 -11.05 -19.32 2.37
N ALA A 213 -11.37 -20.04 1.28
CA ALA A 213 -10.45 -21.02 0.72
C ALA A 213 -9.09 -20.38 0.33
N ALA A 214 -9.10 -19.13 -0.13
CA ALA A 214 -7.90 -18.38 -0.42
C ALA A 214 -7.05 -18.10 0.83
N LEU A 215 -7.68 -17.71 1.94
CA LEU A 215 -6.98 -17.53 3.22
C LEU A 215 -6.41 -18.84 3.75
N ASP A 216 -7.17 -19.94 3.66
CA ASP A 216 -6.73 -21.26 4.08
C ASP A 216 -5.53 -21.73 3.26
N ALA A 217 -5.57 -21.52 1.94
CA ALA A 217 -4.45 -21.83 1.04
C ALA A 217 -3.21 -20.99 1.39
N LEU A 218 -3.37 -19.68 1.57
CA LEU A 218 -2.25 -18.79 1.91
C LEU A 218 -1.62 -19.15 3.27
N PHE A 219 -2.43 -19.40 4.30
CA PHE A 219 -1.94 -19.81 5.62
C PHE A 219 -1.41 -21.23 5.65
N GLY A 220 -1.84 -22.11 4.73
CA GLY A 220 -1.24 -23.43 4.53
C GLY A 220 0.13 -23.35 3.84
N ALA A 221 0.36 -22.31 3.04
CA ALA A 221 1.60 -22.12 2.28
C ALA A 221 2.73 -21.42 3.06
N GLY A 222 2.42 -20.70 4.14
CA GLY A 222 3.42 -19.98 4.94
C GLY A 222 3.01 -19.80 6.40
N THR A 223 3.99 -19.52 7.26
CA THR A 223 3.77 -19.31 8.69
C THR A 223 3.42 -17.85 8.96
N PRO A 224 2.22 -17.54 9.50
CA PRO A 224 1.84 -16.16 9.79
C PRO A 224 2.45 -15.66 11.11
N ASP A 225 3.06 -14.47 11.07
CA ASP A 225 3.47 -13.66 12.22
C ASP A 225 2.60 -12.40 12.26
N VAL A 226 1.93 -12.13 13.38
CA VAL A 226 1.14 -10.89 13.56
C VAL A 226 2.08 -9.80 14.03
N ILE A 227 2.41 -8.88 13.13
CA ILE A 227 3.46 -7.86 13.37
C ILE A 227 2.89 -6.52 13.87
N ALA A 228 1.59 -6.30 13.69
CA ALA A 228 0.86 -5.19 14.32
C ALA A 228 -0.64 -5.50 14.41
N GLU A 229 -1.30 -4.92 15.40
CA GLU A 229 -2.75 -4.96 15.52
C GLU A 229 -3.30 -3.53 15.51
N ALA A 230 -4.37 -3.32 14.74
CA ALA A 230 -5.13 -2.09 14.73
C ALA A 230 -6.61 -2.43 14.89
N GLY A 231 -7.41 -1.53 15.45
CA GLY A 231 -8.79 -1.88 15.89
C GLY A 231 -9.70 -2.55 14.85
N ARG A 232 -9.40 -2.47 13.54
CA ARG A 232 -10.17 -3.11 12.46
C ARG A 232 -9.41 -4.17 11.66
N HIS A 233 -8.09 -4.29 11.81
CA HIS A 233 -7.28 -5.21 11.03
C HIS A 233 -6.06 -5.69 11.81
N GLN A 234 -5.49 -6.80 11.37
CA GLN A 234 -4.18 -7.25 11.82
C GLN A 234 -3.23 -7.18 10.64
N ARG A 235 -2.03 -6.66 10.89
CA ARG A 235 -0.95 -6.73 9.92
C ARG A 235 -0.17 -8.01 10.15
N ILE A 236 -0.06 -8.79 9.10
CA ILE A 236 0.61 -10.08 9.13
C ILE A 236 1.79 -10.10 8.17
N LEU A 237 2.85 -10.77 8.59
CA LEU A 237 3.95 -11.21 7.73
C LEU A 237 3.81 -12.73 7.58
N LEU A 238 3.79 -13.24 6.35
CA LEU A 238 3.94 -14.66 6.08
C LEU A 238 5.30 -14.93 5.45
N THR A 239 5.95 -15.98 5.93
CA THR A 239 7.19 -16.53 5.36
C THR A 239 7.15 -18.04 5.40
N ARG A 240 7.85 -18.70 4.47
CA ARG A 240 8.22 -20.10 4.65
C ARG A 240 9.45 -20.21 5.55
N THR A 241 9.36 -21.12 6.52
CA THR A 241 10.51 -21.61 7.31
C THR A 241 11.35 -22.56 6.49
#